data_AF-A0A657B3P1-F1
#
_entry.id   AF-A0A657B3P1-F1
#
_cell.length_a   1.000
_cell.length_b   1.000
_cell.length_c   1.000
_cell.angle_alpha   90.00
_cell.angle_beta   90.00
_cell.angle_gamma   90.00
#
_symmetry.space_group_name_H-M   'P 1'
#
loop_
_entity.id
_entity.type
_entity.pdbx_description
1 polymer ?
#
loop_
_entity_poly.entity_id
_entity_poly.type
_entity_poly.pdbx_seq_one_letter_code
_entity_poly.pdbx_strand_id
1 'polypeptide(L)'
;MSQTDGLGVRDDEISFGNEYIKVEFSQSVDVDWIAFLDLFIEGPNLNTPELAKVRVNGDENSVFGFEGDQTRNTVGWFQTSGDNFFSGVTMLEFFADANSGDEISPGNTDFALAAINVTEVSEPGTLALMGLGVLALVGARKRIRS
;
A
#
# COMPACT_ATOMS: atom_id res chain seq x y z
N MET A 1 25.01 15.94 -2.48
CA MET A 1 23.75 16.28 -1.80
C MET A 1 23.00 14.97 -1.72
N SER A 2 22.54 14.58 -0.52
CA SER A 2 21.85 13.30 -0.35
C SER A 2 20.40 13.53 -0.78
N GLN A 3 19.98 12.96 -1.91
CA GLN A 3 18.56 12.78 -2.21
C GLN A 3 18.00 11.94 -1.07
N THR A 4 16.94 12.44 -0.43
CA THR A 4 16.22 11.71 0.60
C THR A 4 14.76 11.84 0.23
N ASP A 5 14.43 11.29 -0.94
CA ASP A 5 13.21 11.58 -1.68
C ASP A 5 12.19 10.42 -1.65
N GLY A 6 12.41 9.41 -0.79
CA GLY A 6 11.43 8.35 -0.49
C GLY A 6 12.03 6.95 -0.48
N LEU A 7 11.18 5.91 -0.48
CA LEU A 7 11.58 4.53 -0.69
C LEU A 7 11.44 4.17 -2.18
N GLY A 8 12.57 3.83 -2.80
CA GLY A 8 12.66 3.29 -4.16
C GLY A 8 13.70 2.19 -4.28
N VAL A 9 14.03 1.80 -5.50
CA VAL A 9 14.89 0.67 -5.85
C VAL A 9 16.11 1.19 -6.60
N ARG A 10 17.32 0.92 -6.07
CA ARG A 10 18.64 1.26 -6.64
C ARG A 10 18.99 2.76 -6.63
N ASP A 11 18.21 3.59 -7.28
CA ASP A 11 18.34 5.05 -7.39
C ASP A 11 17.10 5.74 -6.81
N ASP A 12 16.66 5.25 -5.64
CA ASP A 12 15.66 5.89 -4.79
C ASP A 12 14.25 6.09 -5.38
N GLU A 13 14.01 5.64 -6.62
CA GLU A 13 12.72 5.62 -7.30
C GLU A 13 12.30 4.17 -7.68
N ILE A 14 11.00 3.94 -7.88
CA ILE A 14 10.45 2.70 -8.44
C ILE A 14 10.25 2.96 -9.93
N SER A 15 11.16 2.47 -10.75
CA SER A 15 11.13 2.71 -12.19
C SER A 15 10.45 1.61 -12.99
N PHE A 16 10.07 1.94 -14.23
CA PHE A 16 9.57 1.00 -15.23
C PHE A 16 10.43 -0.29 -15.33
N GLY A 17 9.80 -1.46 -15.19
CA GLY A 17 10.44 -2.76 -15.41
C GLY A 17 10.10 -3.81 -14.34
N ASN A 18 11.14 -4.41 -13.73
CA ASN A 18 11.01 -5.46 -12.71
C ASN A 18 11.24 -4.93 -11.28
N GLU A 19 10.96 -3.65 -11.05
CA GLU A 19 11.19 -3.01 -9.76
C GLU A 19 9.86 -2.82 -9.05
N TYR A 20 9.81 -3.32 -7.82
CA TYR A 20 8.64 -3.21 -6.97
C TYR A 20 9.06 -3.15 -5.51
N ILE A 21 8.27 -2.45 -4.71
CA ILE A 21 8.40 -2.46 -3.25
C ILE A 21 7.25 -3.28 -2.69
N LYS A 22 7.61 -4.29 -1.91
CA LYS A 22 6.66 -5.13 -1.19
C LYS A 22 6.68 -4.75 0.28
N VAL A 23 5.52 -4.33 0.80
CA VAL A 23 5.30 -4.05 2.21
C VAL A 23 4.39 -5.14 2.76
N GLU A 24 4.89 -5.91 3.72
CA GLU A 24 4.14 -6.96 4.41
C GLU A 24 3.86 -6.53 5.86
N PHE A 25 2.62 -6.70 6.29
CA PHE A 25 2.21 -6.41 7.65
C PHE A 25 2.12 -7.72 8.44
N SER A 26 2.61 -7.70 9.69
CA SER A 26 2.54 -8.88 10.57
C SER A 26 1.11 -9.23 11.01
N GLN A 27 0.18 -8.30 10.84
CA GLN A 27 -1.24 -8.42 11.15
C GLN A 27 -2.05 -7.63 10.12
N SER A 28 -3.36 -7.84 10.11
CA SER A 28 -4.25 -7.10 9.22
C SER A 28 -4.37 -5.65 9.65
N VAL A 29 -4.20 -4.72 8.71
CA VAL A 29 -4.28 -3.28 8.94
C VAL A 29 -5.28 -2.63 7.98
N ASP A 30 -5.88 -1.53 8.41
CA ASP A 30 -6.59 -0.62 7.53
C ASP A 30 -5.61 0.45 7.07
N VAL A 31 -5.56 0.72 5.76
CA VAL A 31 -4.70 1.75 5.18
C VAL A 31 -5.54 3.01 5.04
N ASP A 32 -5.19 4.05 5.78
CA ASP A 32 -5.90 5.31 5.76
C ASP A 32 -5.53 6.12 4.52
N TRP A 33 -4.23 6.35 4.32
CA TRP A 33 -3.72 7.07 3.17
C TRP A 33 -2.32 6.60 2.79
N ILE A 34 -1.99 6.83 1.52
CA ILE A 34 -0.68 6.56 0.92
C ILE A 34 -0.17 7.87 0.32
N ALA A 35 1.13 8.12 0.44
CA ALA A 35 1.79 9.25 -0.17
C ALA A 35 2.96 8.80 -1.05
N PHE A 36 3.07 9.43 -2.21
CA PHE A 36 4.15 9.27 -3.18
C PHE A 36 4.91 10.59 -3.34
N LEU A 37 6.21 10.47 -3.55
CA LEU A 37 7.10 11.52 -4.02
C LEU A 37 7.46 11.25 -5.47
N ASP A 38 7.88 12.31 -6.17
CA ASP A 38 8.23 12.29 -7.58
C ASP A 38 7.13 11.82 -8.56
N LEU A 39 5.86 11.86 -8.16
CA LEU A 39 4.76 11.52 -9.08
C LEU A 39 4.33 12.75 -9.90
N PHE A 40 4.85 12.86 -11.12
CA PHE A 40 4.63 13.98 -12.04
C PHE A 40 3.77 13.64 -13.27
N ILE A 41 3.59 14.65 -14.12
CA ILE A 41 3.19 14.48 -15.52
C ILE A 41 4.45 14.71 -16.34
N GLU A 42 4.83 13.73 -17.16
CA GLU A 42 6.05 13.82 -17.97
C GLU A 42 5.93 14.93 -19.05
N GLY A 43 6.42 16.13 -18.72
CA GLY A 43 6.72 17.20 -19.66
C GLY A 43 5.51 17.98 -20.25
N PRO A 44 5.76 19.18 -20.81
CA PRO A 44 4.73 20.12 -21.25
C PRO A 44 3.96 19.70 -22.53
N ASN A 45 4.30 18.58 -23.15
CA ASN A 45 3.78 18.16 -24.47
C ASN A 45 3.11 16.79 -24.49
N LEU A 46 3.11 16.06 -23.37
CA LEU A 46 2.47 14.75 -23.25
C LEU A 46 1.47 14.85 -22.10
N ASN A 47 0.18 14.80 -22.40
CA ASN A 47 -0.90 14.73 -21.40
C ASN A 47 -0.95 13.33 -20.76
N THR A 48 0.20 12.74 -20.49
CA THR A 48 0.33 11.36 -20.04
C THR A 48 0.84 11.40 -18.61
N PRO A 49 -0.02 11.18 -17.61
CA PRO A 49 0.40 11.19 -16.22
C PRO A 49 1.31 9.98 -15.93
N GLU A 50 2.28 10.16 -15.04
CA GLU A 50 2.96 9.02 -14.43
C GLU A 50 1.97 8.29 -13.53
N LEU A 51 2.07 6.95 -13.53
CA LEU A 51 1.10 6.08 -12.90
C LEU A 51 1.77 5.18 -11.87
N ALA A 52 1.55 5.47 -10.59
CA ALA A 52 1.90 4.56 -9.51
C ALA A 52 0.81 3.51 -9.35
N LYS A 53 1.16 2.21 -9.40
CA LYS A 53 0.21 1.12 -9.14
C LYS A 53 0.46 0.47 -7.80
N VAL A 54 -0.64 0.14 -7.14
CA VAL A 54 -0.65 -0.58 -5.87
C VAL A 54 -1.52 -1.81 -6.00
N ARG A 55 -0.94 -2.99 -5.73
CA ARG A 55 -1.68 -4.24 -5.60
C ARG A 55 -1.87 -4.57 -4.13
N VAL A 56 -3.10 -4.91 -3.77
CA VAL A 56 -3.49 -5.24 -2.39
C VAL A 56 -3.57 -6.76 -2.22
N ASN A 57 -2.96 -7.28 -1.16
CA ASN A 57 -3.02 -8.69 -0.75
C ASN A 57 -2.61 -9.71 -1.84
N GLY A 58 -1.78 -9.28 -2.81
CA GLY A 58 -1.35 -10.13 -3.92
C GLY A 58 -2.45 -10.51 -4.92
N ASP A 59 -3.63 -9.89 -4.84
CA ASP A 59 -4.73 -10.14 -5.77
C ASP A 59 -4.53 -9.33 -7.07
N GLU A 60 -4.35 -10.02 -8.19
CA GLU A 60 -4.17 -9.41 -9.51
C GLU A 60 -5.35 -8.55 -9.96
N ASN A 61 -6.54 -8.76 -9.37
CA ASN A 61 -7.73 -7.94 -9.66
C ASN A 61 -7.86 -6.71 -8.75
N SER A 62 -7.06 -6.63 -7.68
CA SER A 62 -7.08 -5.53 -6.70
C SER A 62 -5.89 -4.60 -6.94
N VAL A 63 -5.79 -4.09 -8.17
CA VAL A 63 -4.75 -3.14 -8.61
C VAL A 63 -5.37 -1.76 -8.75
N PHE A 64 -4.79 -0.79 -8.04
CA PHE A 64 -5.23 0.60 -8.02
C PHE A 64 -4.15 1.49 -8.63
N GLY A 65 -4.54 2.35 -9.57
CA GLY A 65 -3.67 3.31 -10.21
C GLY A 65 -3.82 4.70 -9.59
N PHE A 66 -2.70 5.38 -9.39
CA PHE A 66 -2.63 6.76 -8.92
C PHE A 66 -1.86 7.60 -9.92
N GLU A 67 -2.54 8.60 -10.47
CA GLU A 67 -2.00 9.47 -11.52
C GLU A 67 -1.49 10.79 -10.96
N GLY A 68 -0.38 11.26 -11.52
CA GLY A 68 0.04 12.65 -11.42
C GLY A 68 -1.02 13.62 -12.00
N ASP A 69 -1.47 14.61 -11.22
CA ASP A 69 -2.38 15.67 -11.71
C ASP A 69 -1.70 17.05 -11.62
N GLN A 70 -1.66 17.76 -12.74
CA GLN A 70 -1.09 19.12 -12.89
C GLN A 70 -1.68 20.13 -11.90
N THR A 71 -2.92 19.91 -11.42
CA THR A 71 -3.61 20.79 -10.48
C THR A 71 -3.37 20.44 -9.00
N ARG A 72 -2.90 19.23 -8.69
CA ARG A 72 -2.76 18.72 -7.32
C ARG A 72 -1.31 18.40 -6.93
N ASN A 73 -0.46 18.04 -7.89
CA ASN A 73 0.86 17.46 -7.66
C ASN A 73 1.97 18.27 -8.35
N THR A 74 1.88 19.60 -8.31
CA THR A 74 2.80 20.53 -9.02
C THR A 74 4.26 20.44 -8.54
N VAL A 75 4.51 19.70 -7.46
CA VAL A 75 5.84 19.50 -6.84
C VAL A 75 6.22 18.02 -6.72
N GLY A 76 5.53 17.10 -7.42
CA GLY A 76 5.81 15.65 -7.36
C GLY A 76 5.29 14.97 -6.09
N TRP A 77 4.67 15.71 -5.18
CA TRP A 77 3.98 15.15 -4.02
C TRP A 77 2.56 14.74 -4.41
N PHE A 78 2.21 13.49 -4.13
CA PHE A 78 0.84 12.98 -4.19
C PHE A 78 0.46 12.33 -2.87
N GLN A 79 -0.77 12.57 -2.42
CA GLN A 79 -1.34 11.87 -1.27
C GLN A 79 -2.80 11.51 -1.56
N THR A 80 -3.18 10.26 -1.31
CA THR A 80 -4.57 9.82 -1.41
C THR A 80 -5.45 10.52 -0.37
N SER A 81 -6.64 10.96 -0.77
CA SER A 81 -7.64 11.53 0.14
C SER A 81 -8.72 10.50 0.49
N GLY A 82 -8.98 10.31 1.79
CA GLY A 82 -10.03 9.43 2.32
C GLY A 82 -9.58 8.80 3.63
N ASP A 83 -10.53 8.49 4.53
CA ASP A 83 -10.28 7.65 5.69
C ASP A 83 -10.54 6.18 5.29
N ASN A 84 -9.69 5.24 5.69
CA ASN A 84 -9.76 3.81 5.33
C ASN A 84 -9.82 3.52 3.81
N PHE A 85 -8.82 3.96 3.07
CA PHE A 85 -8.70 3.71 1.64
C PHE A 85 -8.67 2.21 1.28
N PHE A 86 -8.00 1.39 2.09
CA PHE A 86 -8.05 -0.07 1.99
C PHE A 86 -8.31 -0.69 3.36
N SER A 87 -9.13 -1.75 3.42
CA SER A 87 -9.39 -2.47 4.66
C SER A 87 -8.85 -3.89 4.63
N GLY A 88 -8.41 -4.39 5.78
CA GLY A 88 -7.97 -5.77 5.92
C GLY A 88 -6.70 -6.09 5.11
N VAL A 89 -5.79 -5.13 4.99
CA VAL A 89 -4.55 -5.25 4.22
C VAL A 89 -3.53 -6.06 5.01
N THR A 90 -2.88 -6.99 4.34
CA THR A 90 -1.77 -7.82 4.83
C THR A 90 -0.51 -7.61 4.00
N MET A 91 -0.68 -7.12 2.77
CA MET A 91 0.40 -6.88 1.83
C MET A 91 0.03 -5.77 0.86
N LEU A 92 0.98 -4.88 0.58
CA LEU A 92 0.93 -3.91 -0.51
C LEU A 92 2.14 -4.10 -1.41
N GLU A 93 1.90 -4.19 -2.71
CA GLU A 93 2.94 -4.21 -3.74
C GLU A 93 2.84 -2.94 -4.56
N PHE A 94 3.89 -2.11 -4.51
CA PHE A 94 4.02 -0.86 -5.26
C PHE A 94 4.89 -1.10 -6.47
N PHE A 95 4.42 -0.75 -7.66
CA PHE A 95 5.14 -0.95 -8.92
C PHE A 95 4.77 0.10 -9.96
N ALA A 96 5.73 0.40 -10.84
CA ALA A 96 5.47 1.14 -12.07
C ALA A 96 4.92 0.17 -13.13
N ASP A 97 3.87 0.58 -13.85
CA ASP A 97 3.23 -0.32 -14.81
C ASP A 97 4.09 -0.65 -16.02
N ALA A 98 4.01 -1.90 -16.46
CA ALA A 98 4.48 -2.35 -17.76
C ALA A 98 3.28 -2.57 -18.68
N ASN A 99 2.83 -1.53 -19.38
CA ASN A 99 1.88 -1.63 -20.50
C ASN A 99 0.62 -2.47 -20.20
N SER A 100 -0.25 -2.04 -19.29
CA SER A 100 -1.61 -2.62 -19.23
C SER A 100 -2.54 -1.94 -20.24
N GLY A 101 -2.39 -2.27 -21.52
CA GLY A 101 -3.46 -2.34 -22.53
C GLY A 101 -4.19 -1.07 -22.99
N ASP A 102 -4.48 -0.10 -22.12
CA ASP A 102 -5.37 1.03 -22.44
C ASP A 102 -4.80 2.41 -22.07
N GLU A 103 -3.84 2.49 -21.14
CA GLU A 103 -3.16 3.73 -20.78
C GLU A 103 -1.65 3.51 -20.82
N ILE A 104 -0.99 4.16 -21.79
CA ILE A 104 0.46 4.14 -21.92
C ILE A 104 1.00 4.97 -20.76
N SER A 105 1.41 4.33 -19.66
CA SER A 105 2.34 4.97 -18.75
C SER A 105 3.64 5.20 -19.52
N PRO A 106 4.22 6.41 -19.52
CA PRO A 106 5.44 6.65 -20.26
C PRO A 106 6.53 5.68 -19.78
N GLY A 107 7.46 5.32 -20.66
CA GLY A 107 8.60 4.45 -20.32
C GLY A 107 9.58 5.04 -19.29
N ASN A 108 9.18 6.14 -18.62
CA ASN A 108 9.91 6.88 -17.62
C ASN A 108 9.06 7.11 -16.35
N THR A 109 8.12 6.22 -16.01
CA THR A 109 7.48 6.32 -14.69
C THR A 109 8.52 6.02 -13.62
N ASP A 110 8.89 7.07 -12.88
CA ASP A 110 9.73 7.10 -11.71
C ASP A 110 8.91 7.67 -10.56
N PHE A 111 8.76 6.94 -9.45
CA PHE A 111 8.11 7.48 -8.26
C PHE A 111 8.68 6.84 -7.01
N ALA A 112 8.66 7.57 -5.90
CA ALA A 112 9.13 7.05 -4.63
C ALA A 112 7.96 6.91 -3.64
N LEU A 113 7.95 5.81 -2.88
CA LEU A 113 6.99 5.64 -1.79
C LEU A 113 7.42 6.52 -0.61
N ALA A 114 6.64 7.56 -0.30
CA ALA A 114 6.98 8.52 0.73
C ALA A 114 6.48 8.10 2.11
N ALA A 115 5.22 7.67 2.19
CA ALA A 115 4.61 7.25 3.44
C ALA A 115 3.36 6.38 3.23
N ILE A 116 3.09 5.54 4.23
CA ILE A 116 1.84 4.78 4.37
C ILE A 116 1.33 5.04 5.78
N ASN A 117 0.11 5.52 5.91
CA ASN A 117 -0.57 5.59 7.20
C ASN A 117 -1.52 4.41 7.35
N VAL A 118 -1.39 3.73 8.48
CA VAL A 118 -2.15 2.52 8.78
C VAL A 118 -2.74 2.59 10.18
N THR A 119 -3.94 2.07 10.30
CA THR A 119 -4.63 1.83 11.56
C THR A 119 -4.69 0.33 11.80
N GLU A 120 -4.26 -0.12 12.99
CA GLU A 120 -4.30 -1.54 13.34
C GLU A 120 -5.74 -2.03 13.52
N VAL A 121 -6.11 -3.11 12.83
CA VAL A 121 -7.40 -3.76 13.04
C VAL A 121 -7.27 -4.72 14.21
N SER A 122 -7.97 -4.43 15.30
CA SER A 122 -7.99 -5.32 16.46
C SER A 122 -8.57 -6.70 16.07
N GLU A 123 -7.80 -7.77 16.25
CA GLU A 123 -8.25 -9.14 15.91
C GLU A 123 -9.50 -9.55 16.73
N PRO A 124 -10.70 -9.69 16.12
CA PRO A 124 -11.93 -9.87 16.91
C PRO A 124 -12.15 -11.30 17.45
N GLY A 125 -11.40 -12.30 16.99
CA GLY A 125 -11.76 -13.72 17.20
C GLY A 125 -10.82 -14.50 18.12
N THR A 126 -9.52 -14.29 18.02
CA THR A 126 -8.48 -15.09 18.70
C THR A 126 -8.51 -14.89 20.21
N LEU A 127 -8.69 -13.65 20.68
CA LEU A 127 -8.83 -13.32 22.10
C LEU A 127 -10.12 -13.90 22.70
N ALA A 128 -11.23 -13.87 21.97
CA ALA A 128 -12.49 -14.46 22.41
C ALA A 128 -12.38 -15.99 22.52
N LEU A 129 -11.77 -16.65 21.53
CA LEU A 129 -11.52 -18.10 21.54
C LEU A 129 -10.55 -18.51 22.64
N MET A 130 -9.48 -17.75 22.87
CA MET A 130 -8.56 -17.96 23.99
C MET A 130 -9.30 -17.82 25.33
N GLY A 131 -10.12 -16.79 25.49
CA GLY A 131 -10.93 -16.57 26.68
C GLY A 131 -11.89 -17.72 26.95
N LEU A 132 -12.62 -18.18 25.93
CA LEU A 132 -13.50 -19.34 26.02
C LEU A 132 -12.75 -20.64 26.32
N GLY A 133 -11.58 -20.84 25.72
CA GLY A 133 -10.72 -22.00 25.97
C GLY A 133 -10.22 -22.07 27.43
N VAL A 134 -9.81 -20.93 27.99
CA VAL A 134 -9.40 -20.84 29.40
C VAL A 134 -10.58 -21.09 30.34
N LEU A 135 -11.76 -20.52 30.05
CA LEU A 135 -12.97 -20.74 30.85
C LEU A 135 -13.42 -22.21 30.83
N ALA A 136 -13.35 -22.88 29.67
CA ALA A 136 -13.67 -24.30 29.54
C ALA A 136 -12.72 -25.18 30.39
N LEU A 137 -11.42 -24.87 30.41
CA LEU A 137 -10.42 -25.57 31.22
C LEU A 137 -10.66 -25.38 32.74
N VAL A 138 -11.03 -24.17 33.17
CA VAL A 138 -11.38 -23.89 34.56
C VAL A 138 -12.66 -24.62 34.96
N GLY A 139 -13.67 -24.65 34.09
CA GLY A 139 -14.92 -25.38 34.30
C GLY A 139 -14.71 -26.89 34.40
N ALA A 140 -13.88 -27.47 33.51
CA ALA A 140 -13.53 -28.88 33.53
C ALA A 140 -12.80 -29.27 34.83
N ARG A 141 -11.87 -28.44 35.31
CA ARG A 141 -11.15 -28.70 36.58
C ARG A 141 -12.07 -28.70 37.80
N LYS A 142 -13.10 -27.84 37.85
CA LYS A 142 -14.07 -27.83 38.95
C LYS A 142 -14.94 -29.08 38.97
N ARG A 143 -15.27 -29.62 37.79
CA ARG A 143 -16.09 -30.84 37.65
C ARG A 143 -15.36 -32.13 38.04
N ILE A 144 -14.03 -32.16 37.90
CA ILE A 144 -13.19 -33.31 38.28
C ILE A 144 -12.91 -33.35 39.80
N ARG A 145 -12.98 -32.19 40.47
CA ARG A 145 -12.74 -32.05 41.92
C ARG A 145 -14.01 -32.09 42.78
N SER A 146 -15.18 -32.17 42.16
CA SER A 146 -16.49 -32.33 42.83
C SER A 146 -16.99 -33.76 42.67
#